data_AF-A0A7R9FT01-F1
#
_entry.id   AF-A0A7R9FT01-F1
#
_cell.length_a   1.000
_cell.length_b   1.000
_cell.length_c   1.000
_cell.angle_alpha   90.00
_cell.angle_beta   90.00
_cell.angle_gamma   90.00
#
_symmetry.space_group_name_H-M   'P 1'
#
loop_
_entity.id
_entity.type
_entity.pdbx_description
1 polymer ?
#
loop_
_entity_poly.entity_id
_entity_poly.type
_entity_poly.pdbx_seq_one_letter_code
_entity_poly.pdbx_strand_id
1 'polypeptide(L)'
;MLAIMGATGAGKSTLMNVMTSRNLGDLKVSGELMVNGKSIKRSALAGISAYIQQENVFIGSLTVREHLRFQAGNMKIYVKVE
;
A
#
# COMPACT_ATOMS: atom_id res chain seq x y z
N MET A 1 6.79 13.96 6.92
CA MET A 1 5.73 13.08 7.49
C MET A 1 4.39 13.79 7.31
N LEU A 2 3.36 13.09 6.84
CA LEU A 2 2.03 13.67 6.60
C LEU A 2 0.99 12.80 7.32
N ALA A 3 0.00 13.44 7.94
CA ALA A 3 -1.07 12.77 8.68
C ALA A 3 -2.42 13.11 8.04
N ILE A 4 -3.26 12.09 7.85
CA ILE A 4 -4.64 12.23 7.37
C ILE A 4 -5.56 11.89 8.54
N MET A 5 -6.25 12.89 9.07
CA MET A 5 -7.16 12.76 10.22
C MET A 5 -8.58 13.18 9.85
N GLY A 6 -9.57 12.63 10.54
CA GLY A 6 -10.99 12.91 10.28
C GLY A 6 -11.90 11.87 10.91
N ALA A 7 -13.20 12.15 10.98
CA ALA A 7 -14.20 11.25 11.58
C ALA A 7 -14.23 9.86 10.92
N THR A 8 -14.78 8.87 11.63
CA THR A 8 -15.06 7.54 11.05
C THR A 8 -15.98 7.69 9.84
N GLY A 9 -15.67 7.01 8.74
CA GLY A 9 -16.43 7.13 7.49
C GLY A 9 -16.04 8.32 6.60
N ALA A 10 -15.13 9.22 7.01
CA ALA A 10 -14.67 10.35 6.19
C ALA A 10 -13.84 9.96 4.95
N GLY A 11 -13.76 8.66 4.60
CA GLY A 11 -13.07 8.20 3.39
C GLY A 11 -11.55 8.13 3.47
N LYS A 12 -10.93 8.25 4.65
CA LYS A 12 -9.45 8.19 4.83
C LYS A 12 -8.85 6.90 4.29
N SER A 13 -9.37 5.75 4.74
CA SER A 13 -8.92 4.43 4.27
C SER A 13 -9.26 4.23 2.80
N THR A 14 -10.42 4.74 2.34
CA THR A 14 -10.82 4.71 0.93
C THR A 14 -9.86 5.50 0.06
N LEU A 15 -9.40 6.67 0.48
CA LEU A 15 -8.41 7.48 -0.24
C LEU A 15 -7.08 6.73 -0.39
N MET A 16 -6.60 6.09 0.67
CA MET A 16 -5.38 5.28 0.62
C MET A 16 -5.52 4.06 -0.31
N ASN A 17 -6.69 3.42 -0.29
CA ASN A 17 -7.04 2.32 -1.21
C ASN A 17 -7.07 2.80 -2.67
N VAL A 18 -7.61 4.00 -2.92
CA VAL A 18 -7.66 4.62 -4.25
C VAL A 18 -6.27 4.94 -4.78
N MET A 19 -5.39 5.51 -3.95
CA MET A 19 -4.01 5.76 -4.35
C MET A 19 -3.29 4.46 -4.68
N THR A 20 -3.46 3.43 -3.86
CA THR A 20 -2.76 2.14 -4.04
C THR A 20 -3.42 1.20 -5.04
N SER A 21 -4.54 1.62 -5.66
CA SER A 21 -5.35 0.83 -6.58
C SER A 21 -5.78 -0.53 -6.02
N ARG A 22 -6.12 -0.57 -4.74
CA ARG A 22 -6.61 -1.76 -4.03
C ARG A 22 -8.06 -1.58 -3.62
N ASN A 23 -8.81 -2.66 -3.54
CA ASN A 23 -10.18 -2.70 -3.00
C ASN A 23 -11.11 -1.62 -3.60
N LEU A 24 -11.01 -1.41 -4.92
CA LEU A 24 -11.75 -0.36 -5.62
C LEU A 24 -13.22 -0.71 -5.88
N GLY A 25 -13.59 -2.00 -5.94
CA GLY A 25 -14.97 -2.40 -6.27
C GLY A 25 -15.51 -1.66 -7.49
N ASP A 26 -16.70 -1.07 -7.35
CA ASP A 26 -17.38 -0.25 -8.38
C ASP A 26 -17.09 1.27 -8.25
N LEU A 27 -16.07 1.66 -7.49
CA LEU A 27 -15.79 3.06 -7.20
C LEU A 27 -15.25 3.77 -8.45
N LYS A 28 -15.94 4.84 -8.89
CA LYS A 28 -15.46 5.69 -9.98
C LYS A 28 -14.38 6.65 -9.45
N VAL A 29 -13.16 6.45 -9.92
CA VAL A 29 -12.01 7.29 -9.55
C VAL A 29 -11.64 8.20 -10.73
N SER A 30 -11.59 9.50 -10.48
CA SER A 30 -11.11 10.51 -11.43
C SER A 30 -9.93 11.30 -10.83
N GLY A 31 -9.31 12.15 -11.64
CA GLY A 31 -8.14 12.93 -11.27
C GLY A 31 -6.80 12.29 -11.65
N GLU A 32 -5.74 13.08 -11.49
CA GLU A 32 -4.37 12.76 -11.86
C GLU A 32 -3.53 12.40 -10.64
N LEU A 33 -2.55 11.52 -10.85
CA LEU A 33 -1.60 11.11 -9.84
C LEU A 33 -0.20 11.48 -10.32
N MET A 34 0.53 12.25 -9.52
CA MET A 34 1.86 12.71 -9.87
C MET A 34 2.89 12.25 -8.84
N VAL A 35 4.04 11.79 -9.33
CA VAL A 35 5.23 11.52 -8.51
C VAL A 35 6.41 12.27 -9.11
N ASN A 36 7.10 13.06 -8.29
CA ASN A 36 8.20 13.92 -8.71
C ASN A 36 7.84 14.83 -9.91
N GLY A 37 6.63 15.40 -9.90
CA GLY A 37 6.13 16.28 -10.96
C GLY A 37 5.76 15.59 -12.27
N LYS A 38 5.79 14.25 -12.34
CA LYS A 38 5.39 13.49 -13.53
C LYS A 38 4.10 12.74 -13.27
N SER A 39 3.19 12.81 -14.25
CA SER A 39 1.99 11.97 -14.27
C SER A 39 2.37 10.51 -14.31
N ILE A 40 1.79 9.70 -13.42
CA ILE A 40 2.01 8.25 -13.40
C ILE A 40 0.70 7.50 -13.48
N LYS A 41 0.73 6.36 -14.18
CA LYS A 41 -0.39 5.41 -14.15
C LYS A 41 -0.50 4.86 -12.74
N ARG A 42 -1.74 4.68 -12.27
CA ARG A 42 -1.99 4.11 -10.94
C ARG A 42 -1.38 2.70 -10.76
N SER A 43 -1.25 1.92 -11.83
CA SER A 43 -0.57 0.63 -11.82
C SER A 43 0.94 0.70 -11.53
N ALA A 44 1.58 1.84 -11.80
CA ALA A 44 3.00 2.04 -11.55
C ALA A 44 3.31 2.27 -10.06
N LEU A 45 2.33 2.73 -9.27
CA LEU A 45 2.53 3.01 -7.84
C LEU A 45 2.98 1.79 -7.07
N ALA A 46 2.42 0.61 -7.37
CA ALA A 46 2.76 -0.63 -6.68
C ALA A 46 4.24 -1.03 -6.83
N GLY A 47 4.95 -0.49 -7.82
CA GLY A 47 6.39 -0.74 -8.01
C GLY A 47 7.30 0.29 -7.34
N ILE A 48 6.78 1.44 -6.90
CA ILE A 48 7.56 2.56 -6.34
C ILE A 48 7.13 2.93 -4.92
N SER A 49 6.03 2.39 -4.42
CA SER A 49 5.52 2.62 -3.08
C SER A 49 5.16 1.31 -2.40
N ALA A 50 5.17 1.33 -1.07
CA ALA A 50 4.70 0.25 -0.22
C ALA A 50 3.42 0.70 0.49
N TYR A 51 2.46 -0.21 0.64
CA TYR A 51 1.21 0.03 1.36
C TYR A 51 1.00 -1.05 2.41
N ILE A 52 0.73 -0.61 3.64
CA ILE A 52 0.41 -1.47 4.76
C ILE A 52 -1.11 -1.38 4.99
N GLN A 53 -1.77 -2.53 4.97
CA GLN A 53 -3.21 -2.62 5.19
C GLN A 53 -3.55 -2.46 6.68
N GLN A 54 -4.80 -2.13 6.95
CA GLN A 54 -5.30 -1.98 8.32
C GLN A 54 -5.25 -3.32 9.10
N GLU A 55 -5.48 -4.42 8.40
CA GLU A 55 -5.37 -5.77 8.96
C GLU A 55 -4.03 -6.40 8.57
N ASN A 56 -3.40 -7.08 9.53
CA ASN A 56 -2.17 -7.81 9.29
C ASN A 56 -2.47 -9.30 9.08
N VAL A 57 -1.86 -9.90 8.07
CA VAL A 57 -1.92 -11.35 7.86
C VAL A 57 -0.64 -11.97 8.40
N PHE A 58 -0.68 -12.38 9.68
CA PHE A 58 0.41 -13.13 10.30
C PHE A 58 0.09 -14.62 10.35
N ILE A 59 1.09 -15.44 10.06
CA ILE A 59 1.00 -16.89 10.23
C ILE A 59 1.53 -17.19 11.64
N GLY A 60 0.64 -17.56 12.56
CA GLY A 60 0.96 -17.72 13.98
C GLY A 60 1.99 -18.81 14.31
N SER A 61 2.30 -19.70 13.36
CA SER A 61 3.33 -20.73 13.50
C SER A 61 4.73 -20.29 13.09
N LEU A 62 4.90 -19.10 12.49
CA LEU A 62 6.20 -18.61 12.03
C LEU A 62 6.84 -17.66 13.04
N THR A 63 8.15 -17.79 13.22
CA THR A 63 8.95 -16.77 13.89
C THR A 63 9.06 -15.51 13.03
N VAL A 64 9.43 -14.38 13.65
CA VAL A 64 9.61 -13.09 12.95
C VAL A 64 10.57 -13.21 11.76
N ARG A 65 11.70 -13.94 11.93
CA ARG A 65 12.69 -14.14 10.87
C ARG A 65 12.10 -14.92 9.70
N GLU A 66 11.34 -15.97 9.98
CA GLU A 66 10.69 -16.79 8.95
C GLU A 66 9.60 -16.00 8.23
N HIS A 67 8.80 -15.22 8.95
CA HIS A 67 7.79 -14.35 8.36
C HIS A 67 8.43 -13.33 7.42
N LEU A 68 9.52 -12.67 7.83
CA LEU A 68 10.24 -11.72 6.99
C LEU A 68 10.85 -12.39 5.74
N ARG A 69 11.46 -13.58 5.88
CA ARG A 69 11.99 -14.34 4.73
C ARG A 69 10.88 -14.75 3.76
N PHE A 70 9.75 -15.22 4.28
CA PHE A 70 8.60 -15.60 3.47
C PHE A 70 8.02 -14.39 2.72
N GLN A 71 7.85 -13.27 3.42
CA GLN A 71 7.35 -12.04 2.81
C GLN A 71 8.34 -11.46 1.80
N ALA A 72 9.65 -11.48 2.05
CA ALA A 72 10.65 -11.01 1.07
C ALA A 72 10.74 -11.89 -0.19
N GLY A 73 10.49 -13.20 -0.05
CA GLY A 73 10.47 -14.14 -1.19
C GLY A 73 9.22 -14.03 -2.06
N ASN A 74 8.04 -13.83 -1.45
CA ASN A 74 6.75 -13.82 -2.15
C ASN A 74 6.22 -12.42 -2.47
N MET A 75 6.54 -11.46 -1.62
CA MET A 75 6.18 -10.06 -1.76
C MET A 75 7.48 -9.33 -2.12
N LYS A 76 7.47 -8.44 -3.12
CA LYS A 76 8.64 -7.70 -3.60
C LYS A 76 9.17 -6.68 -2.56
N ILE A 77 9.41 -7.11 -1.33
CA ILE A 77 10.05 -6.34 -0.27
C ILE A 77 11.56 -6.51 -0.50
N TYR A 78 12.11 -5.70 -1.41
CA TYR A 78 13.55 -5.58 -1.55
C TYR A 78 14.09 -4.78 -0.36
N VAL A 79 14.41 -5.49 0.74
CA VAL A 79 15.26 -4.92 1.78
C VAL A 79 16.68 -4.92 1.23
N LYS A 80 17.14 -3.77 0.73
CA LYS A 80 18.56 -3.56 0.49
C LYS A 80 19.24 -3.51 1.86
N VAL A 81 19.93 -4.59 2.21
CA VAL A 81 20.87 -4.59 3.32
C VAL A 81 22.18 -4.07 2.75
N GLU A 82 22.53 -2.84 3.10
CA GLU A 82 23.91 -2.35 3.04
C GLU A 82 24.67 -2.83 4.28
#